data_AF-A0A941HUV3-F1
#
_entry.id   AF-A0A941HUV3-F1
#
_cell.length_a   1.000
_cell.length_b   1.000
_cell.length_c   1.000
_cell.angle_alpha   90.00
_cell.angle_beta   90.00
_cell.angle_gamma   90.00
#
_symmetry.space_group_name_H-M   'P 1'
#
loop_
_entity.id
_entity.type
_entity.pdbx_description
1 polymer ?
#
loop_
_entity_poly.entity_id
_entity_poly.type
_entity_poly.pdbx_seq_one_letter_code
_entity_poly.pdbx_strand_id
1 'polypeptide(L)'
;MKKIYIPVVVAGALMLTAWGAPKIAAPSELTAPTPIEGSAGKYASPFTSDGVTAGWVTKSMQVKAAGQIGSMAGNYAGQKAMEQVPFVGGFLGKKAGEAMGRGIALKSIGGEAFLRSSTDLSFNSLNDMALFMYVNYSANPEYQKILDATYAIYPEFQTAYMPALQSASVGH
;
A
#
# COMPACT_ATOMS: atom_id res chain seq x y z
N MET A 1 27.74 -53.20 -34.10
CA MET A 1 27.04 -51.90 -34.28
C MET A 1 25.97 -51.78 -33.21
N LYS A 2 26.12 -50.85 -32.26
CA LYS A 2 25.33 -50.76 -31.03
C LYS A 2 24.20 -49.73 -31.24
N LYS A 3 22.94 -50.14 -31.15
CA LYS A 3 21.78 -49.25 -31.31
C LYS A 3 21.56 -48.48 -30.01
N ILE A 4 21.65 -47.16 -30.07
CA ILE A 4 21.38 -46.24 -28.96
C ILE A 4 19.90 -45.88 -29.02
N TYR A 5 19.17 -46.14 -27.94
CA TYR A 5 17.80 -45.66 -27.74
C TYR A 5 17.86 -44.33 -26.98
N ILE A 6 17.37 -43.26 -27.59
CA ILE A 6 17.19 -41.95 -26.93
C ILE A 6 15.76 -41.94 -26.37
N PRO A 7 15.54 -41.79 -25.05
CA PRO A 7 14.20 -41.59 -24.51
C PRO A 7 13.74 -40.15 -24.81
N VAL A 8 12.63 -40.04 -25.53
CA VAL A 8 11.89 -38.80 -25.72
C VAL A 8 11.27 -38.42 -24.37
N VAL A 9 11.83 -37.40 -23.72
CA VAL A 9 11.19 -36.73 -22.58
C VAL A 9 10.09 -35.85 -23.15
N VAL A 10 8.85 -36.33 -23.04
CA VAL A 10 7.64 -35.55 -23.36
C VAL A 10 7.48 -34.47 -22.30
N ALA A 11 7.94 -33.26 -22.63
CA ALA A 11 7.52 -32.03 -21.97
C ALA A 11 6.08 -31.73 -22.40
N GLY A 12 5.11 -32.09 -21.55
CA GLY A 12 3.68 -31.89 -21.80
C GLY A 12 3.02 -31.05 -20.73
N ALA A 13 3.17 -29.73 -20.87
CA ALA A 13 2.33 -28.62 -20.39
C ALA A 13 1.41 -28.86 -19.16
N LEU A 14 1.81 -28.30 -18.02
CA LEU A 14 0.91 -27.81 -16.98
C LEU A 14 -0.01 -26.73 -17.59
N MET A 15 -1.19 -27.11 -18.05
CA MET A 15 -2.29 -26.16 -18.25
C MET A 15 -2.84 -25.77 -16.88
N LEU A 16 -2.13 -24.87 -16.19
CA LEU A 16 -2.71 -24.11 -15.10
C LEU A 16 -3.66 -23.09 -15.73
N THR A 17 -4.96 -23.29 -15.52
CA THR A 17 -5.96 -22.26 -15.74
C THR A 17 -5.51 -21.01 -14.99
N ALA A 18 -5.02 -20.02 -15.74
CA ALA A 18 -4.82 -18.68 -15.23
C ALA A 18 -6.20 -18.11 -14.91
N TRP A 19 -6.73 -18.46 -13.74
CA TRP A 19 -7.83 -17.75 -13.12
C TRP A 19 -7.33 -16.31 -12.97
N GLY A 20 -7.81 -15.44 -13.87
CA GLY A 20 -7.24 -14.12 -14.11
C GLY A 20 -7.09 -13.36 -12.79
N ALA A 21 -5.88 -12.86 -12.53
CA ALA A 21 -5.66 -11.95 -11.42
C ALA A 21 -6.70 -10.81 -11.51
N PRO A 22 -7.28 -10.35 -10.38
CA PRO A 22 -8.25 -9.28 -10.38
C PRO A 22 -7.65 -8.07 -11.11
N LYS A 23 -8.26 -7.72 -12.24
CA LYS A 23 -7.81 -6.62 -13.09
C LYS A 23 -8.20 -5.31 -12.40
N ILE A 24 -7.20 -4.49 -12.09
CA ILE A 24 -7.41 -3.12 -11.67
C ILE A 24 -7.66 -2.29 -12.94
N ALA A 25 -8.77 -1.55 -12.98
CA ALA A 25 -9.07 -0.63 -14.07
C ALA A 25 -8.02 0.50 -14.09
N ALA A 26 -7.73 1.03 -15.27
CA ALA A 26 -6.72 2.08 -15.40
C ALA A 26 -7.17 3.35 -14.65
N PRO A 27 -6.25 4.21 -14.17
CA PRO A 27 -6.61 5.44 -13.47
C PRO A 27 -7.63 6.32 -14.23
N SER A 28 -7.54 6.35 -15.56
CA SER A 28 -8.46 7.10 -16.44
C SER A 28 -9.88 6.52 -16.52
N GLU A 29 -10.08 5.28 -16.08
CA GLU A 29 -11.38 4.57 -16.08
C GLU A 29 -12.08 4.68 -14.72
N LEU A 30 -11.41 5.27 -13.73
CA LEU A 30 -11.87 5.39 -12.35
C LEU A 30 -12.23 6.84 -12.03
N THR A 31 -13.18 7.04 -11.11
CA THR A 31 -13.50 8.37 -10.57
C THR A 31 -12.82 8.54 -9.21
N ALA A 32 -12.01 9.59 -9.06
CA ALA A 32 -11.38 9.93 -7.79
C ALA A 32 -12.44 10.43 -6.79
N PRO A 33 -12.43 9.95 -5.53
CA PRO A 33 -13.23 10.53 -4.46
C PRO A 33 -12.80 11.98 -4.19
N THR A 34 -13.75 12.83 -3.85
CA THR A 34 -13.45 14.21 -3.43
C THR A 34 -12.82 14.20 -2.03
N PRO A 35 -11.61 14.75 -1.85
CA PRO A 35 -11.00 14.87 -0.53
C PRO A 35 -11.76 15.89 0.34
N ILE A 36 -11.56 15.81 1.64
CA ILE A 36 -12.05 16.80 2.60
C ILE A 36 -11.00 17.91 2.70
N GLU A 37 -11.39 19.15 2.47
CA GLU A 37 -10.55 20.32 2.66
C GLU A 37 -10.11 20.47 4.14
N GLY A 38 -8.84 20.78 4.33
CA GLY A 38 -8.17 20.81 5.61
C GLY A 38 -7.87 19.43 6.19
N SER A 39 -7.48 19.41 7.47
CA SER A 39 -7.00 18.22 8.16
C SER A 39 -8.02 17.58 9.10
N ALA A 40 -9.32 17.88 8.93
CA ALA A 40 -10.39 17.48 9.86
C ALA A 40 -10.82 16.01 9.70
N GLY A 41 -10.64 15.42 8.51
CA GLY A 41 -10.94 14.01 8.26
C GLY A 41 -10.01 13.08 9.04
N LYS A 42 -10.38 11.81 9.23
CA LYS A 42 -9.61 10.86 10.04
C LYS A 42 -8.15 10.64 9.58
N TYR A 43 -7.90 10.69 8.28
CA TYR A 43 -6.61 10.40 7.65
C TYR A 43 -6.11 11.63 6.89
N ALA A 44 -4.91 12.08 7.21
CA ALA A 44 -4.23 13.18 6.52
C ALA A 44 -3.79 12.71 5.13
N SER A 45 -4.05 13.51 4.10
CA SER A 45 -3.67 13.18 2.74
C SER A 45 -2.14 13.20 2.57
N PRO A 46 -1.56 12.26 1.81
CA PRO A 46 -0.15 12.31 1.43
C PRO A 46 0.16 13.32 0.33
N PHE A 47 -0.88 13.92 -0.25
CA PHE A 47 -0.79 14.99 -1.24
C PHE A 47 -1.57 16.23 -0.78
N THR A 48 -1.11 17.40 -1.17
CA THR A 48 -1.77 18.68 -0.95
C THR A 48 -2.66 19.07 -2.14
N SER A 49 -3.53 20.07 -1.97
CA SER A 49 -4.47 20.52 -3.01
C SER A 49 -3.79 21.07 -4.27
N ASP A 50 -2.55 21.55 -4.16
CA ASP A 50 -1.69 22.00 -5.26
C ASP A 50 -0.98 20.84 -5.99
N GLY A 51 -1.21 19.59 -5.58
CA GLY A 51 -0.70 18.40 -6.25
C GLY A 51 0.72 18.00 -5.87
N VAL A 52 1.30 18.58 -4.81
CA VAL A 52 2.61 18.16 -4.30
C VAL A 52 2.46 17.20 -3.11
N THR A 53 3.58 16.57 -2.76
CA THR A 53 3.66 15.66 -1.61
C THR A 53 3.58 16.45 -0.30
N ALA A 54 2.73 16.01 0.63
CA ALA A 54 2.56 16.64 1.94
C ALA A 54 3.85 16.57 2.77
N GLY A 55 4.08 17.57 3.64
CA GLY A 55 5.35 17.69 4.38
C GLY A 55 5.65 16.49 5.28
N TRP A 56 4.61 15.87 5.87
CA TRP A 56 4.78 14.66 6.67
C TRP A 56 5.27 13.46 5.85
N VAL A 57 4.91 13.35 4.57
CA VAL A 57 5.38 12.27 3.71
C VAL A 57 6.86 12.46 3.41
N THR A 58 7.28 13.67 3.04
CA THR A 58 8.69 13.99 2.84
C THR A 58 9.50 13.70 4.10
N LYS A 59 8.99 14.07 5.27
CA LYS A 59 9.65 13.78 6.55
C LYS A 59 9.69 12.28 6.84
N SER A 60 8.60 11.55 6.58
CA SER A 60 8.53 10.09 6.73
C SER A 60 9.59 9.39 5.88
N MET A 61 9.76 9.80 4.62
CA MET A 61 10.82 9.29 3.74
C MET A 61 12.22 9.56 4.29
N GLN A 62 12.49 10.77 4.80
CA GLN A 62 13.79 11.12 5.40
C GLN A 62 14.09 10.27 6.64
N VAL A 63 13.11 10.11 7.51
CA VAL A 63 13.22 9.33 8.75
C VAL A 63 13.42 7.84 8.44
N LYS A 64 12.73 7.31 7.42
CA LYS A 64 12.94 5.95 6.90
C LYS A 64 14.35 5.78 6.33
N ALA A 65 14.83 6.73 5.53
CA ALA A 65 16.19 6.72 5.00
C ALA A 65 17.25 6.78 6.11
N ALA A 66 16.96 7.44 7.23
CA ALA A 66 17.80 7.47 8.42
C ALA A 66 17.69 6.19 9.30
N GLY A 67 16.89 5.19 8.90
CA GLY A 67 16.72 3.94 9.63
C GLY A 67 15.89 4.03 10.92
N GLN A 68 15.23 5.17 11.16
CA GLN A 68 14.45 5.40 12.39
C GLN A 68 13.04 4.79 12.34
N ILE A 69 12.52 4.55 11.14
CA ILE A 69 11.27 3.82 10.91
C ILE A 69 11.61 2.57 10.11
N GLY A 70 11.25 1.40 10.65
CA GLY A 70 11.45 0.12 9.98
C GLY A 70 10.59 -0.03 8.73
N SER A 71 11.12 -0.70 7.70
CA SER A 71 10.42 -1.00 6.45
C SER A 71 9.30 -2.02 6.67
N MET A 72 8.09 -1.59 7.06
CA MET A 72 6.90 -2.47 7.13
C MET A 72 6.36 -2.89 5.75
N ALA A 73 6.81 -2.24 4.67
CA ALA A 73 6.29 -2.43 3.32
C ALA A 73 6.50 -3.84 2.72
N GLY A 74 7.46 -4.64 3.21
CA GLY A 74 7.86 -5.91 2.58
C GLY A 74 6.91 -7.10 2.76
N ASN A 75 5.97 -7.06 3.71
CA ASN A 75 5.23 -8.27 4.09
C ASN A 75 3.98 -8.56 3.24
N TYR A 76 3.41 -7.60 2.50
CA TYR A 76 2.15 -7.84 1.79
C TYR A 76 2.29 -8.71 0.54
N ALA A 77 3.43 -8.64 -0.17
CA ALA A 77 3.72 -9.55 -1.29
C ALA A 77 4.05 -10.98 -0.80
N GLY A 78 4.62 -11.13 0.39
CA GLY A 78 4.96 -12.43 0.99
C GLY A 78 3.81 -13.10 1.75
N GLN A 79 2.82 -12.36 2.24
CA GLN A 79 1.73 -12.92 3.05
C GLN A 79 0.75 -13.79 2.26
N LYS A 80 0.57 -13.55 0.94
CA LYS A 80 -0.16 -14.48 0.06
C LYS A 80 0.59 -15.81 -0.15
N ALA A 81 1.89 -15.87 0.11
CA ALA A 81 2.71 -17.08 -0.01
C ALA A 81 2.90 -17.83 1.33
N MET A 82 2.47 -17.26 2.46
CA MET A 82 2.71 -17.80 3.81
C MET A 82 1.42 -18.13 4.59
N GLU A 83 0.30 -18.40 3.92
CA GLU A 83 -0.94 -18.87 4.60
C GLU A 83 -0.82 -20.29 5.22
N GLN A 84 0.39 -20.81 5.45
CA GLN A 84 0.63 -22.14 6.04
C GLN A 84 1.54 -22.17 7.28
N VAL A 85 1.63 -21.11 8.08
CA VAL A 85 2.27 -21.22 9.41
C VAL A 85 1.42 -20.55 10.50
N PRO A 86 0.96 -21.30 11.52
CA PRO A 86 0.20 -20.76 12.64
C PRO A 86 1.16 -20.02 13.58
N PHE A 87 1.29 -18.71 13.41
CA PHE A 87 2.01 -17.87 14.37
C PHE A 87 1.15 -17.71 15.63
N VAL A 88 1.57 -18.35 16.73
CA VAL A 88 0.93 -18.29 18.05
C VAL A 88 0.91 -16.81 18.50
N GLY A 89 -0.27 -16.18 18.47
CA GLY A 89 -0.44 -14.72 18.74
C GLY A 89 -1.20 -13.92 17.65
N GLY A 90 -1.82 -14.61 16.70
CA GLY A 90 -2.53 -14.04 15.54
C GLY A 90 -3.51 -12.89 15.84
N PHE A 91 -3.60 -11.95 14.90
CA PHE A 91 -4.41 -10.73 14.88
C PHE A 91 -4.21 -9.71 16.01
N LEU A 92 -4.32 -10.09 17.29
CA LEU A 92 -4.16 -9.17 18.42
C LEU A 92 -2.72 -8.65 18.54
N GLY A 93 -1.73 -9.54 18.40
CA GLY A 93 -0.32 -9.12 18.37
C GLY A 93 0.00 -8.24 17.17
N LYS A 94 -0.63 -8.51 16.01
CA LYS A 94 -0.48 -7.70 14.79
C LYS A 94 -0.99 -6.27 15.00
N LYS A 95 -2.22 -6.11 15.51
CA LYS A 95 -2.81 -4.79 15.80
C LYS A 95 -2.00 -4.00 16.83
N ALA A 96 -1.56 -4.66 17.91
CA ALA A 96 -0.73 -4.02 18.91
C ALA A 96 0.62 -3.54 18.34
N GLY A 97 1.25 -4.39 17.51
CA GLY A 97 2.48 -4.04 16.79
C GLY A 97 2.30 -2.89 15.80
N GLU A 98 1.20 -2.88 15.03
CA GLU A 98 0.85 -1.80 14.10
C GLU A 98 0.62 -0.47 14.85
N ALA A 99 -0.11 -0.49 15.97
CA ALA A 99 -0.36 0.70 16.77
C ALA A 99 0.94 1.25 17.39
N MET A 100 1.80 0.39 17.91
CA MET A 100 3.10 0.77 18.46
C MET A 100 4.02 1.32 17.34
N GLY A 101 4.09 0.63 16.20
CA GLY A 101 4.88 1.05 15.04
C GLY A 101 4.43 2.41 14.52
N ARG A 102 3.12 2.62 14.38
CA ARG A 102 2.53 3.91 14.04
C ARG A 102 2.89 4.99 15.05
N GLY A 103 2.82 4.70 16.35
CA GLY A 103 3.18 5.65 17.40
C GLY A 103 4.64 6.12 17.30
N ILE A 104 5.56 5.20 17.03
CA ILE A 104 6.97 5.51 16.77
C ILE A 104 7.10 6.34 15.50
N ALA A 105 6.49 5.93 14.40
CA ALA A 105 6.58 6.63 13.12
C ALA A 105 6.03 8.07 13.21
N LEU A 106 4.86 8.25 13.84
CA LEU A 106 4.27 9.56 14.12
C LEU A 106 5.21 10.42 14.94
N LYS A 107 5.76 9.89 16.04
CA LYS A 107 6.70 10.65 16.87
C LYS A 107 7.94 11.09 16.09
N SER A 108 8.49 10.21 15.26
CA SER A 108 9.69 10.49 14.47
C SER A 108 9.50 11.55 13.39
N ILE A 109 8.27 11.74 12.89
CA ILE A 109 7.98 12.82 11.93
C ILE A 109 7.62 14.15 12.61
N GLY A 110 7.41 14.19 13.93
CA GLY A 110 7.01 15.41 14.66
C GLY A 110 5.65 15.35 15.36
N GLY A 111 5.01 14.17 15.38
CA GLY A 111 3.75 13.91 16.06
C GLY A 111 2.51 14.25 15.24
N GLU A 112 1.34 14.00 15.82
CA GLU A 112 0.03 14.22 15.16
C GLU A 112 -0.15 15.70 14.75
N ALA A 113 0.32 16.66 15.55
CA ALA A 113 0.21 18.08 15.21
C ALA A 113 0.91 18.41 13.88
N PHE A 114 2.13 17.88 13.67
CA PHE A 114 2.87 18.08 12.42
C PHE A 114 2.22 17.33 11.25
N LEU A 115 1.74 16.10 11.48
CA LEU A 115 0.97 15.35 10.48
C LEU A 115 -0.20 16.19 9.95
N ARG A 116 -0.97 16.81 10.86
CA ARG A 116 -2.16 17.59 10.53
C ARG A 116 -1.83 18.94 9.90
N SER A 117 -0.82 19.64 10.39
CA SER A 117 -0.48 20.98 9.87
C SER A 117 0.26 20.97 8.54
N SER A 118 0.75 19.82 8.08
CA SER A 118 1.56 19.68 6.86
C SER A 118 0.77 19.17 5.64
N THR A 119 -0.55 19.10 5.74
CA THR A 119 -1.47 18.82 4.63
C THR A 119 -2.69 19.73 4.73
N ASP A 120 -3.29 20.02 3.58
CA ASP A 120 -4.55 20.75 3.42
C ASP A 120 -5.68 19.84 2.92
N LEU A 121 -5.46 18.52 2.85
CA LEU A 121 -6.46 17.53 2.44
C LEU A 121 -6.55 16.39 3.45
N SER A 122 -7.74 15.81 3.61
CA SER A 122 -7.96 14.65 4.47
C SER A 122 -9.09 13.74 3.98
N PHE A 123 -9.19 12.56 4.58
CA PHE A 123 -10.18 11.54 4.26
C PHE A 123 -10.76 10.90 5.52
N ASN A 124 -12.02 10.48 5.46
CA ASN A 124 -12.62 9.65 6.51
C ASN A 124 -12.42 8.14 6.29
N SER A 125 -11.98 7.76 5.09
CA SER A 125 -11.81 6.38 4.64
C SER A 125 -10.45 6.20 3.98
N LEU A 126 -9.80 5.10 4.32
CA LEU A 126 -8.57 4.68 3.65
C LEU A 126 -8.84 4.17 2.23
N ASN A 127 -10.04 3.67 1.95
CA ASN A 127 -10.40 3.26 0.60
C ASN A 127 -10.49 4.48 -0.32
N ASP A 128 -11.07 5.57 0.19
CA ASP A 128 -11.22 6.81 -0.58
C ASP A 128 -9.85 7.44 -0.82
N MET A 129 -8.99 7.46 0.19
CA MET A 129 -7.60 7.91 0.07
C MET A 129 -6.81 7.03 -0.92
N ALA A 130 -6.98 5.70 -0.89
CA ALA A 130 -6.31 4.78 -1.81
C ALA A 130 -6.71 5.07 -3.26
N LEU A 131 -8.01 5.20 -3.51
CA LEU A 131 -8.53 5.49 -4.84
C LEU A 131 -8.10 6.87 -5.32
N PHE A 132 -8.18 7.90 -4.46
CA PHE A 132 -7.69 9.24 -4.77
C PHE A 132 -6.20 9.25 -5.14
N MET A 133 -5.36 8.57 -4.36
CA MET A 133 -3.93 8.47 -4.64
C MET A 133 -3.66 7.77 -5.97
N TYR A 134 -4.37 6.67 -6.23
CA TYR A 134 -4.18 5.90 -7.46
C TYR A 134 -4.62 6.70 -8.69
N VAL A 135 -5.83 7.25 -8.67
CA VAL A 135 -6.39 7.95 -9.82
C VAL A 135 -5.57 9.20 -10.18
N ASN A 136 -5.18 9.98 -9.18
CA ASN A 136 -4.54 11.28 -9.44
C ASN A 136 -3.01 11.20 -9.53
N TYR A 137 -2.38 10.24 -8.86
CA TYR A 137 -0.93 10.27 -8.63
C TYR A 137 -0.19 8.96 -8.93
N SER A 138 -0.85 7.90 -9.43
CA SER A 138 -0.15 6.62 -9.70
C SER A 138 0.97 6.73 -10.73
N ALA A 139 0.93 7.75 -11.59
CA ALA A 139 1.98 8.04 -12.58
C ALA A 139 3.16 8.84 -12.00
N ASN A 140 3.09 9.27 -10.74
CA ASN A 140 4.18 10.00 -10.09
C ASN A 140 5.43 9.07 -9.98
N PRO A 141 6.63 9.53 -10.38
CA PRO A 141 7.85 8.70 -10.30
C PRO A 141 8.19 8.20 -8.90
N GLU A 142 7.76 8.91 -7.86
CA GLU A 142 7.99 8.56 -6.45
C GLU A 142 6.78 7.88 -5.80
N TYR A 143 5.75 7.51 -6.57
CA TYR A 143 4.49 6.98 -6.06
C TYR A 143 4.68 5.81 -5.08
N GLN A 144 5.57 4.86 -5.39
CA GLN A 144 5.87 3.74 -4.50
C GLN A 144 6.52 4.18 -3.19
N LYS A 145 7.41 5.17 -3.22
CA LYS A 145 8.01 5.74 -2.00
C LYS A 145 6.94 6.46 -1.16
N ILE A 146 6.00 7.14 -1.81
CA ILE A 146 4.89 7.83 -1.16
C ILE A 146 3.95 6.82 -0.49
N LEU A 147 3.60 5.72 -1.18
CA LEU A 147 2.83 4.62 -0.60
C LEU A 147 3.55 4.03 0.62
N ASP A 148 4.83 3.75 0.50
CA ASP A 148 5.66 3.25 1.60
C ASP A 148 5.68 4.18 2.81
N ALA A 149 5.86 5.48 2.57
CA ALA A 149 5.82 6.51 3.61
C ALA A 149 4.42 6.62 4.24
N THR A 150 3.37 6.39 3.46
CA THR A 150 1.98 6.35 3.93
C THR A 150 1.74 5.11 4.79
N TYR A 151 2.24 3.93 4.42
CA TYR A 151 2.14 2.70 5.23
C TYR A 151 2.84 2.82 6.58
N ALA A 152 3.93 3.58 6.67
CA ALA A 152 4.59 3.84 7.94
C ALA A 152 3.69 4.57 8.96
N ILE A 153 2.85 5.50 8.47
CA ILE A 153 1.94 6.29 9.31
C ILE A 153 0.57 5.62 9.47
N TYR A 154 0.11 4.95 8.42
CA TYR A 154 -1.16 4.23 8.36
C TYR A 154 -0.91 2.76 7.99
N PRO A 155 -0.43 1.90 8.92
CA PRO A 155 -0.16 0.49 8.61
C PRO A 155 -1.36 -0.25 8.01
N GLU A 156 -2.57 0.08 8.47
CA GLU A 156 -3.81 -0.49 7.97
C GLU A 156 -4.06 -0.19 6.47
N PHE A 157 -3.47 0.88 5.93
CA PHE A 157 -3.57 1.28 4.53
C PHE A 157 -2.96 0.22 3.60
N GLN A 158 -1.92 -0.49 4.05
CA GLN A 158 -1.27 -1.57 3.29
C GLN A 158 -2.26 -2.70 2.97
N THR A 159 -3.20 -2.97 3.87
CA THR A 159 -4.24 -3.98 3.66
C THR A 159 -5.49 -3.44 2.97
N ALA A 160 -5.73 -2.13 3.01
CA ALA A 160 -6.89 -1.49 2.40
C ALA A 160 -6.66 -1.13 0.91
N TYR A 161 -5.42 -0.83 0.52
CA TYR A 161 -5.10 -0.25 -0.79
C TYR A 161 -5.57 -1.11 -1.97
N MET A 162 -5.08 -2.35 -2.09
CA MET A 162 -5.45 -3.22 -3.21
C MET A 162 -6.95 -3.57 -3.25
N PRO A 163 -7.59 -3.95 -2.12
CA PRO A 163 -9.04 -4.19 -2.11
C PRO A 163 -9.87 -2.96 -2.50
N ALA A 164 -9.44 -1.74 -2.14
CA ALA A 164 -10.13 -0.51 -2.55
C ALA A 164 -10.11 -0.35 -4.08
N LEU A 165 -8.94 -0.56 -4.71
CA LEU A 165 -8.82 -0.47 -6.18
C LEU A 165 -9.61 -1.56 -6.89
N GLN A 166 -9.61 -2.78 -6.36
CA GLN A 166 -10.40 -3.90 -6.90
C GLN A 166 -11.89 -3.62 -6.81
N SER A 167 -12.35 -3.11 -5.67
CA SER A 167 -13.76 -2.81 -5.45
C SER A 167 -14.25 -1.70 -6.36
N ALA A 168 -13.42 -0.67 -6.57
CA ALA A 168 -13.69 0.35 -7.57
C ALA A 168 -13.80 -0.30 -8.96
N SER A 169 -12.79 -1.05 -9.38
CA SER A 169 -12.69 -1.69 -10.72
C SER A 169 -13.89 -2.57 -11.14
N VAL A 170 -14.67 -3.09 -10.20
CA VAL A 170 -15.87 -3.91 -10.49
C VAL A 170 -17.12 -3.05 -10.74
N GLY A 171 -17.12 -1.80 -10.29
CA GLY A 171 -18.25 -0.86 -10.39
C GLY A 171 -18.16 0.17 -11.53
N HIS A 172 -17.26 -0.01 -12.49
CA HIS A 172 -17.05 0.90 -13.64
C HIS A 172 -17.42 0.26 -14.96
#